data_AF-A0A3P7F5X5-F1
#
_entry.id   AF-A0A3P7F5X5-F1
#
_cell.length_a   1.000
_cell.length_b   1.000
_cell.length_c   1.000
_cell.angle_alpha   90.00
_cell.angle_beta   90.00
_cell.angle_gamma   90.00
#
_symmetry.space_group_name_H-M   'P 1'
#
loop_
_entity.id
_entity.type
_entity.pdbx_description
1 polymer ?
#
loop_
_entity_poly.entity_id
_entity_poly.type
_entity_poly.pdbx_seq_one_letter_code
_entity_poly.pdbx_strand_id
1 'polypeptide(L)'
;MTKYARKNRCYCRTCHALFAYPDGKHEHHRVISGLSSFTLAMPSYFLEPLEESSEHQYFFSMEWLKFMASTLRILQIDNVLCVGTPRLEPLSINKFLLDLDARLERFYSTSLFARFNALNGHFFNSTGVDSFDRFIRSCSGRTIIFCDPPFGALMKPLVETLNKLKQGLGSSQVFLVVTIPYFIGKKLLQVAPELKMLDYKVIEGHDGIDSKRRVSVVRPFTDVPAHEFLPPKSLANQYWFCETCQRYSDLKNLHCDQCNACTTITYQHCASCNTCRPPGSKHCDKCGMCFRPKADEVHDCDRHVSESPERPNCRKVST
;
A
#
# COMPACT_ATOMS: atom_id res chain seq x y z
N MET A 1 11.69 -12.45 25.83
CA MET A 1 12.96 -12.91 25.21
C MET A 1 14.19 -12.08 25.56
N THR A 2 14.06 -10.77 25.79
CA THR A 2 15.19 -9.86 26.07
C THR A 2 15.99 -10.17 27.34
N LYS A 3 15.39 -10.87 28.32
CA LYS A 3 16.08 -11.35 29.54
C LYS A 3 17.15 -12.43 29.31
N TYR A 4 17.14 -13.11 28.16
CA TYR A 4 18.11 -14.16 27.84
C TYR A 4 19.32 -13.60 27.10
N ALA A 5 20.49 -14.25 27.21
CA ALA A 5 21.66 -13.92 26.41
C ALA A 5 21.35 -14.06 24.91
N ARG A 6 21.89 -13.18 24.06
CA ARG A 6 21.60 -13.14 22.61
C ARG A 6 21.73 -14.51 21.94
N LYS A 7 22.81 -15.24 22.24
CA LYS A 7 23.09 -16.58 21.71
C LYS A 7 21.97 -17.61 21.98
N ASN A 8 21.20 -17.40 23.04
CA ASN A 8 20.13 -18.30 23.44
C ASN A 8 18.76 -17.85 22.90
N ARG A 9 18.64 -16.71 22.23
CA ARG A 9 17.35 -16.22 21.72
C ARG A 9 17.07 -16.84 20.35
N CYS A 10 16.04 -17.65 20.28
CA CYS A 10 15.74 -18.43 19.09
C CYS A 10 14.29 -18.25 18.63
N TYR A 11 14.08 -18.43 17.32
CA TYR A 11 12.77 -18.57 16.69
C TYR A 11 12.74 -19.87 15.90
N CYS A 12 11.76 -20.71 16.19
CA CYS A 12 11.50 -21.93 15.43
C CYS A 12 10.52 -21.63 14.30
N ARG A 13 10.95 -21.85 13.06
CA ARG A 13 10.09 -21.75 11.85
C ARG A 13 9.07 -22.88 11.77
N THR A 14 9.39 -24.07 12.28
CA THR A 14 8.47 -25.22 12.28
C THR A 14 7.27 -25.02 13.21
N CYS A 15 7.48 -24.38 14.36
CA CYS A 15 6.45 -24.17 15.39
C CYS A 15 5.94 -22.71 15.43
N HIS A 16 6.50 -21.86 14.57
CA HIS A 16 6.36 -20.40 14.58
C HIS A 16 6.63 -19.74 15.94
N ALA A 17 7.49 -20.32 16.79
CA ALA A 17 7.60 -20.00 18.21
C ALA A 17 8.93 -19.37 18.62
N LEU A 18 8.87 -18.36 19.49
CA LEU A 18 10.04 -17.85 20.19
C LEU A 18 10.36 -18.74 21.39
N PHE A 19 11.63 -19.11 21.54
CA PHE A 19 12.11 -19.92 22.66
C PHE A 19 13.55 -19.57 23.03
N ALA A 20 13.95 -19.97 24.24
CA ALA A 20 15.31 -19.80 24.72
C ALA A 20 16.07 -21.14 24.64
N TYR A 21 17.21 -21.18 23.95
CA TYR A 21 18.04 -22.38 23.86
C TYR A 21 18.87 -22.61 25.14
N PRO A 22 19.09 -23.87 25.57
CA PRO A 22 18.43 -25.08 25.09
C PRO A 22 17.04 -25.25 25.72
N ASP A 23 16.12 -25.93 25.01
CA ASP A 23 14.79 -26.25 25.55
C ASP A 23 14.36 -27.71 25.36
N GLY A 24 15.21 -28.54 24.74
CA GLY A 24 14.97 -29.96 24.47
C GLY A 24 13.83 -30.28 23.49
N LYS A 25 13.11 -29.27 22.99
CA LYS A 25 11.93 -29.44 22.12
C LYS A 25 12.18 -29.08 20.67
N HIS A 26 13.20 -28.24 20.41
CA HIS A 26 13.45 -27.68 19.09
C HIS A 26 14.77 -28.16 18.45
N GLU A 27 15.37 -29.26 18.95
CA GLU A 27 16.68 -29.76 18.47
C GLU A 27 16.68 -30.20 17.01
N HIS A 28 15.54 -30.68 16.49
CA HIS A 28 15.38 -31.14 15.11
C HIS A 28 14.51 -30.21 14.25
N HIS A 29 14.21 -29.01 14.74
CA HIS A 29 13.38 -28.05 14.02
C HIS A 29 14.21 -27.04 13.22
N ARG A 30 13.57 -26.32 12.29
CA ARG A 30 14.21 -25.22 11.56
C ARG A 30 14.27 -24.00 12.48
N VAL A 31 15.45 -23.71 13.03
CA VAL A 31 15.64 -22.66 14.04
C VAL A 31 16.53 -21.53 13.52
N ILE A 32 16.12 -20.29 13.80
CA ILE A 32 16.96 -19.10 13.72
C ILE A 32 17.46 -18.79 15.13
N SER A 33 18.76 -18.76 15.35
CA SER A 33 19.38 -18.48 16.65
C SER A 33 20.07 -17.11 16.68
N GLY A 34 20.49 -16.65 17.86
CA GLY A 34 21.28 -15.43 17.98
C GLY A 34 20.50 -14.13 17.74
N LEU A 35 19.17 -14.16 17.90
CA LEU A 35 18.29 -13.03 17.61
C LEU A 35 18.61 -11.83 18.51
N SER A 36 19.04 -10.72 17.90
CA SER A 36 19.26 -9.47 18.64
C SER A 36 17.94 -8.84 19.09
N SER A 37 17.98 -7.93 20.06
CA SER A 37 16.77 -7.15 20.43
C SER A 37 16.24 -6.34 19.24
N PHE A 38 17.14 -5.84 18.40
CA PHE A 38 16.80 -5.11 17.17
C PHE A 38 16.08 -6.01 16.15
N THR A 39 16.58 -7.23 15.95
CA THR A 39 15.93 -8.23 15.10
C THR A 39 14.54 -8.58 15.62
N LEU A 40 14.40 -8.83 16.92
CA LEU A 40 13.12 -9.17 17.54
C LEU A 40 12.07 -8.05 17.44
N ALA A 41 12.50 -6.80 17.39
CA ALA A 41 11.62 -5.65 17.18
C ALA A 41 11.14 -5.51 15.72
N MET A 42 11.72 -6.26 14.79
CA MET A 42 11.39 -6.19 13.36
C MET A 42 11.14 -7.58 12.76
N PRO A 43 10.09 -8.29 13.22
CA PRO A 43 9.80 -9.67 12.82
C PRO A 43 9.73 -9.89 11.31
N SER A 44 9.19 -8.93 10.56
CA SER A 44 9.05 -8.97 9.09
C SER A 44 10.36 -9.04 8.28
N TYR A 45 11.53 -9.01 8.91
CA TYR A 45 12.83 -9.20 8.23
C TYR A 45 13.37 -10.62 8.31
N PHE A 46 12.79 -11.49 9.15
CA PHE A 46 13.25 -12.88 9.27
C PHE A 46 12.11 -13.90 9.27
N LEU A 47 10.87 -13.45 9.53
CA LEU A 47 9.67 -14.23 9.24
C LEU A 47 9.52 -14.36 7.74
N GLU A 48 9.35 -15.60 7.30
CA GLU A 48 8.96 -15.92 5.94
C GLU A 48 7.59 -15.28 5.59
N PRO A 49 7.42 -14.74 4.37
CA PRO A 49 6.11 -14.35 3.86
C PRO A 49 5.10 -15.50 3.98
N LEU A 50 3.83 -15.19 4.23
CA LEU A 50 2.78 -16.21 4.16
C LEU A 50 2.57 -16.65 2.70
N GLU A 51 2.83 -17.92 2.40
CA GLU A 51 2.74 -18.50 1.04
C GLU A 51 1.32 -18.96 0.66
N GLU A 52 0.34 -18.86 1.56
CA GLU A 52 -0.95 -19.54 1.44
C GLU A 52 -1.93 -18.95 0.41
N SER A 53 -1.58 -17.87 -0.30
CA SER A 53 -2.40 -17.35 -1.40
C SER A 53 -1.55 -16.92 -2.59
N SER A 54 -2.13 -16.94 -3.79
CA SER A 54 -1.49 -16.49 -5.04
C SER A 54 -1.00 -15.04 -4.99
N GLU A 55 -1.46 -14.27 -4.00
CA GLU A 55 -1.09 -12.89 -3.71
C GLU A 55 -0.05 -12.88 -2.59
N HIS A 56 1.23 -12.82 -2.97
CA HIS A 56 2.35 -12.90 -2.04
C HIS A 56 2.36 -11.68 -1.09
N GLN A 57 2.74 -11.89 0.18
CA GLN A 57 3.01 -10.77 1.09
C GLN A 57 4.28 -10.04 0.63
N TYR A 58 4.11 -8.83 0.12
CA TYR A 58 5.22 -7.94 -0.23
C TYR A 58 5.60 -7.09 0.97
N PHE A 59 6.90 -6.84 1.11
CA PHE A 59 7.38 -6.01 2.19
C PHE A 59 8.10 -4.78 1.64
N PHE A 60 7.85 -3.63 2.26
CA PHE A 60 8.52 -2.39 1.91
C PHE A 60 10.04 -2.46 2.06
N SER A 61 10.74 -1.86 1.11
CA SER A 61 12.19 -1.71 1.14
C SER A 61 12.61 -0.63 2.15
N MET A 62 13.87 -0.67 2.58
CA MET A 62 14.43 0.39 3.43
C MET A 62 14.38 1.78 2.77
N GLU A 63 14.46 1.85 1.44
CA GLU A 63 14.33 3.11 0.71
C GLU A 63 12.92 3.69 0.85
N TRP A 64 11.89 2.84 0.72
CA TRP A 64 10.51 3.25 0.93
C TRP A 64 10.23 3.64 2.38
N LEU A 65 10.77 2.92 3.35
CA LEU A 65 10.61 3.29 4.76
C LEU A 65 11.24 4.66 5.09
N LYS A 66 12.42 4.97 4.51
CA LYS A 66 13.04 6.30 4.63
C LYS A 66 12.23 7.39 3.92
N PHE A 67 11.66 7.07 2.77
CA PHE A 67 10.73 7.94 2.06
C PHE A 67 9.55 8.29 2.97
N MET A 68 8.86 7.26 3.50
CA MET A 68 7.70 7.44 4.37
C MET A 68 8.05 8.20 5.66
N ALA A 69 9.16 7.89 6.31
CA ALA A 69 9.62 8.64 7.49
C ALA A 69 9.78 10.14 7.20
N SER A 70 10.28 10.49 6.00
CA SER A 70 10.44 11.88 5.58
C SER A 70 9.09 12.52 5.27
N THR A 71 8.22 11.82 4.55
CA THR A 71 6.86 12.27 4.21
C THR A 71 6.02 12.53 5.46
N LEU A 72 6.00 11.60 6.42
CA LEU A 72 5.23 11.75 7.66
C LEU A 72 5.69 12.99 8.44
N ARG A 73 6.99 13.28 8.46
CA ARG A 73 7.53 14.48 9.09
C ARG A 73 7.09 15.76 8.35
N ILE A 74 7.13 15.76 7.02
CA ILE A 74 6.73 16.93 6.21
C ILE A 74 5.24 17.22 6.38
N LEU A 75 4.42 16.17 6.37
CA LEU A 75 2.98 16.25 6.60
C LEU A 75 2.61 16.56 8.06
N GLN A 76 3.59 16.59 8.97
CA GLN A 76 3.38 16.79 10.41
C GLN A 76 2.40 15.77 10.98
N ILE A 77 2.59 14.50 10.63
CA ILE A 77 1.79 13.40 11.16
C ILE A 77 2.25 13.08 12.57
N ASP A 78 1.29 13.01 13.49
CA ASP A 78 1.52 12.69 14.90
C ASP A 78 1.31 11.18 15.15
N ASN A 79 0.36 10.57 14.44
CA ASN A 79 -0.04 9.18 14.66
C ASN A 79 -0.15 8.38 13.36
N VAL A 80 0.22 7.10 13.40
CA VAL A 80 0.06 6.16 12.28
C VAL A 80 -0.66 4.89 12.72
N LEU A 81 -1.83 4.63 12.14
CA LEU A 81 -2.48 3.32 12.24
C LEU A 81 -2.05 2.46 11.05
N CYS A 82 -1.21 1.47 11.30
CA CYS A 82 -0.73 0.52 10.31
C CYS A 82 -1.75 -0.61 10.13
N VAL A 83 -2.23 -0.86 8.91
CA VAL A 83 -3.18 -1.94 8.58
C VAL A 83 -2.55 -2.86 7.54
N GLY A 84 -2.07 -4.02 7.96
CA GLY A 84 -1.35 -4.97 7.11
C GLY A 84 0.05 -4.51 6.72
N THR A 85 0.64 -3.56 7.46
CA THR A 85 1.94 -2.94 7.10
C THR A 85 2.99 -3.11 8.20
N PRO A 86 3.45 -4.35 8.50
CA PRO A 86 4.32 -4.61 9.64
C PRO A 86 5.67 -3.89 9.56
N ARG A 87 6.16 -3.58 8.35
CA ARG A 87 7.43 -2.85 8.16
C ARG A 87 7.36 -1.35 8.43
N LEU A 88 6.18 -0.75 8.56
CA LEU A 88 6.07 0.65 9.02
C LEU A 88 6.14 0.77 10.55
N GLU A 89 5.97 -0.34 11.27
CA GLU A 89 6.04 -0.35 12.73
C GLU A 89 7.36 0.21 13.27
N PRO A 90 8.57 0.02 12.71
CA PRO A 90 9.80 0.53 13.34
C PRO A 90 9.99 2.07 13.35
N LEU A 91 9.10 2.86 12.72
CA LEU A 91 9.23 4.32 12.64
C LEU A 91 9.03 5.02 13.99
N SER A 92 9.90 5.95 14.41
CA SER A 92 9.76 6.68 15.68
C SER A 92 8.61 7.70 15.69
N ILE A 93 7.37 7.23 15.67
CA ILE A 93 6.11 7.98 15.70
C ILE A 93 5.08 7.21 16.56
N ASN A 94 4.05 7.88 17.10
CA ASN A 94 2.97 7.17 17.79
C ASN A 94 2.24 6.28 16.78
N LYS A 95 2.12 4.99 17.06
CA LYS A 95 1.62 4.03 16.07
C LYS A 95 1.01 2.78 16.70
N PHE A 96 0.18 2.11 15.91
CA PHE A 96 -0.42 0.84 16.27
C PHE A 96 -0.56 -0.04 15.02
N LEU A 97 -0.29 -1.34 15.15
CA LEU A 97 -0.35 -2.30 14.06
C LEU A 97 -1.59 -3.19 14.17
N LEU A 98 -2.41 -3.18 13.14
CA LEU A 98 -3.48 -4.11 12.87
C LEU A 98 -3.03 -5.06 11.75
N ASP A 99 -2.94 -6.36 12.03
CA ASP A 99 -2.51 -7.35 11.03
C ASP A 99 -3.25 -8.69 11.21
N LEU A 100 -3.40 -9.45 10.14
CA LEU A 100 -4.02 -10.77 10.18
C LEU A 100 -3.05 -11.85 10.69
N ASP A 101 -1.75 -11.64 10.48
CA ASP A 101 -0.69 -12.61 10.81
C ASP A 101 -0.53 -12.80 12.32
N ALA A 102 -1.04 -13.92 12.83
CA ALA A 102 -0.97 -14.29 14.23
C ALA A 102 0.46 -14.48 14.76
N ARG A 103 1.46 -14.68 13.88
CA ARG A 103 2.86 -14.84 14.31
C ARG A 103 3.38 -13.56 14.96
N LEU A 104 2.86 -12.39 14.56
CA LEU A 104 3.26 -11.08 15.06
C LEU A 104 2.89 -10.84 16.53
N GLU A 105 1.86 -11.52 17.06
CA GLU A 105 1.47 -11.48 18.48
C GLU A 105 2.62 -11.87 19.42
N ARG A 106 3.58 -12.65 18.94
CA ARG A 106 4.73 -13.13 19.74
C ARG A 106 5.84 -12.08 19.87
N PHE A 107 5.82 -11.05 19.02
CA PHE A 107 6.90 -10.07 18.91
C PHE A 107 6.49 -8.70 19.45
N TYR A 108 5.26 -8.29 19.19
CA TYR A 108 4.76 -6.99 19.62
C TYR A 108 4.06 -7.08 20.97
N SER A 109 4.20 -6.04 21.79
CA SER A 109 3.37 -5.91 22.98
C SER A 109 1.91 -5.69 22.58
N THR A 110 0.98 -6.09 23.44
CA THR A 110 -0.45 -5.86 23.23
C THR A 110 -0.80 -4.38 23.10
N SER A 111 0.06 -3.46 23.57
CA SER A 111 -0.11 -2.01 23.43
C SER A 111 0.24 -1.48 22.03
N LEU A 112 0.88 -2.28 21.18
CA LEU A 112 1.35 -1.87 19.85
C LEU A 112 0.72 -2.69 18.72
N PHE A 113 0.03 -3.78 19.04
CA PHE A 113 -0.48 -4.72 18.07
C PHE A 113 -1.84 -5.30 18.46
N ALA A 114 -2.71 -5.47 17.47
CA ALA A 114 -3.88 -6.34 17.58
C ALA A 114 -4.05 -7.18 16.31
N ARG A 115 -4.38 -8.46 16.50
CA ARG A 115 -4.76 -9.31 15.37
C ARG A 115 -6.12 -8.88 14.86
N PHE A 116 -6.18 -8.57 13.57
CA PHE A 116 -7.31 -7.88 12.95
C PHE A 116 -7.49 -8.33 11.50
N ASN A 117 -8.73 -8.55 11.09
CA ASN A 117 -9.08 -8.83 9.70
C ASN A 117 -9.67 -7.57 9.05
N ALA A 118 -8.89 -6.96 8.15
CA ALA A 118 -9.27 -5.71 7.49
C ALA A 118 -10.43 -5.84 6.48
N LEU A 119 -10.81 -7.05 6.06
CA LEU A 119 -11.93 -7.25 5.15
C LEU A 119 -13.29 -7.24 5.85
N ASN A 120 -13.35 -7.57 7.14
CA ASN A 120 -14.60 -7.61 7.89
C ASN A 120 -14.56 -6.81 9.21
N GLY A 121 -13.44 -6.16 9.53
CA GLY A 121 -13.28 -5.37 10.74
C GLY A 121 -13.20 -6.19 12.03
N HIS A 122 -12.88 -7.48 11.95
CA HIS A 122 -12.90 -8.37 13.11
C HIS A 122 -11.58 -8.34 13.90
N PHE A 123 -11.68 -8.10 15.21
CA PHE A 123 -10.61 -8.32 16.18
C PHE A 123 -10.70 -9.73 16.76
N PHE A 124 -9.58 -10.45 16.80
CA PHE A 124 -9.57 -11.87 17.21
C PHE A 124 -9.56 -12.08 18.74
N ASN A 125 -9.36 -11.02 19.53
CA ASN A 125 -9.41 -11.08 20.99
C ASN A 125 -9.79 -9.71 21.60
N SER A 126 -10.36 -9.72 22.80
CA SER A 126 -10.80 -8.50 23.51
C SER A 126 -9.64 -7.60 23.90
N THR A 127 -8.49 -8.17 24.27
CA THR A 127 -7.30 -7.37 24.62
C THR A 127 -6.83 -6.50 23.45
N GLY A 128 -6.93 -7.00 22.22
CA GLY A 128 -6.64 -6.26 21.00
C GLY A 128 -7.59 -5.09 20.80
N VAL A 129 -8.88 -5.28 21.08
CA VAL A 129 -9.90 -4.21 21.06
C VAL A 129 -9.55 -3.14 22.10
N ASP A 130 -9.31 -3.53 23.35
CA ASP A 130 -9.01 -2.58 24.44
C ASP A 130 -7.75 -1.76 24.17
N SER A 131 -6.71 -2.40 23.61
CA SER A 131 -5.48 -1.72 23.24
C SER A 131 -5.63 -0.80 22.05
N PHE A 132 -6.40 -1.21 21.04
CA PHE A 132 -6.74 -0.35 19.92
C PHE A 132 -7.53 0.86 20.40
N ASP A 133 -8.57 0.69 21.22
CA ASP A 133 -9.35 1.77 21.80
C ASP A 133 -8.48 2.76 22.60
N ARG A 134 -7.49 2.24 23.35
CA ARG A 134 -6.53 3.09 24.07
C ARG A 134 -5.67 3.90 23.11
N PHE A 135 -5.18 3.29 22.04
CA PHE A 135 -4.43 3.99 21.00
C PHE A 135 -5.27 5.09 20.36
N ILE A 136 -6.51 4.78 19.93
CA ILE A 136 -7.45 5.74 19.36
C ILE A 136 -7.67 6.94 20.29
N ARG A 137 -7.93 6.69 21.58
CA ARG A 137 -8.12 7.76 22.57
C ARG A 137 -6.85 8.58 22.84
N SER A 138 -5.67 8.02 22.60
CA SER A 138 -4.41 8.76 22.71
C SER A 138 -4.07 9.59 21.48
N CYS A 139 -4.74 9.35 20.34
CA CYS A 139 -4.46 10.08 19.11
C CYS A 139 -4.97 11.52 19.20
N SER A 140 -4.06 12.46 18.98
CA SER A 140 -4.32 13.89 18.80
C SER A 140 -3.57 14.40 17.57
N GLY A 141 -4.06 15.47 16.94
CA GLY A 141 -3.40 16.06 15.78
C GLY A 141 -3.67 15.32 14.47
N ARG A 142 -2.68 15.19 13.58
CA ARG A 142 -2.82 14.56 12.27
C ARG A 142 -2.51 13.07 12.36
N THR A 143 -3.42 12.24 11.82
CA THR A 143 -3.29 10.79 11.84
C THR A 143 -3.38 10.23 10.43
N ILE A 144 -2.49 9.29 10.08
CA ILE A 144 -2.61 8.50 8.86
C ILE A 144 -3.01 7.07 9.20
N ILE A 145 -4.04 6.56 8.54
CA ILE A 145 -4.25 5.12 8.40
C ILE A 145 -3.51 4.68 7.15
N PHE A 146 -2.47 3.87 7.32
CA PHE A 146 -1.67 3.35 6.23
C PHE A 146 -2.02 1.89 5.99
N CYS A 147 -2.47 1.54 4.79
CA CYS A 147 -2.91 0.20 4.43
C CYS A 147 -2.20 -0.31 3.18
N ASP A 148 -1.70 -1.55 3.25
CA ASP A 148 -1.13 -2.30 2.13
C ASP A 148 -1.87 -3.63 2.00
N PRO A 149 -3.04 -3.65 1.37
CA PRO A 149 -3.83 -4.87 1.26
C PRO A 149 -3.20 -5.85 0.25
N PRO A 150 -3.42 -7.17 0.39
CA PRO A 150 -3.07 -8.10 -0.67
C PRO A 150 -3.80 -7.71 -1.97
N PHE A 151 -3.15 -7.85 -3.13
CA PHE A 151 -3.69 -7.25 -4.38
C PHE A 151 -5.05 -7.82 -4.80
N GLY A 152 -5.35 -9.07 -4.40
CA GLY A 152 -6.64 -9.73 -4.60
C GLY A 152 -7.73 -9.37 -3.57
N ALA A 153 -7.47 -8.46 -2.63
CA ALA A 153 -8.44 -8.06 -1.62
C ALA A 153 -9.72 -7.48 -2.24
N LEU A 154 -10.86 -7.79 -1.60
CA LEU A 154 -12.14 -7.18 -1.97
C LEU A 154 -12.13 -5.70 -1.56
N MET A 155 -12.05 -4.80 -2.55
CA MET A 155 -11.88 -3.36 -2.34
C MET A 155 -13.03 -2.74 -1.52
N LYS A 156 -14.28 -3.12 -1.79
CA LYS A 156 -15.44 -2.55 -1.11
C LYS A 156 -15.45 -2.85 0.41
N PRO A 157 -15.39 -4.12 0.86
CA PRO A 157 -15.30 -4.42 2.30
C PRO A 157 -14.08 -3.80 2.99
N LEU A 158 -12.94 -3.74 2.30
CA LEU A 158 -11.74 -3.09 2.81
C LEU A 158 -11.98 -1.60 3.08
N VAL A 159 -12.49 -0.86 2.09
CA VAL A 159 -12.76 0.57 2.21
C VAL A 159 -13.81 0.85 3.28
N GLU A 160 -14.87 0.04 3.38
CA GLU A 160 -15.86 0.15 4.46
C GLU A 160 -15.21 0.01 5.85
N THR A 161 -14.26 -0.91 5.99
CA THR A 161 -13.52 -1.10 7.25
C THR A 161 -12.58 0.08 7.53
N LEU A 162 -11.81 0.53 6.54
CA LEU A 162 -10.92 1.69 6.69
C LEU A 162 -11.69 2.96 7.06
N ASN A 163 -12.88 3.17 6.48
CA ASN A 163 -13.75 4.29 6.82
C ASN A 163 -14.31 4.20 8.24
N LYS A 164 -14.66 3.00 8.73
CA LYS A 164 -15.04 2.81 10.13
C LYS A 164 -13.88 3.13 11.09
N LEU A 165 -12.67 2.68 10.78
CA LEU A 165 -11.46 3.02 11.55
C LEU A 165 -11.22 4.53 11.55
N LYS A 166 -11.36 5.18 10.39
CA LYS A 166 -11.24 6.63 10.23
C LYS A 166 -12.25 7.41 11.07
N GLN A 167 -13.50 6.95 11.11
CA GLN A 167 -14.55 7.55 11.96
C GLN A 167 -14.26 7.40 13.45
N GLY A 168 -13.72 6.25 13.87
CA GLY A 168 -13.32 6.01 15.26
C GLY A 168 -12.21 6.96 15.75
N LEU A 169 -11.34 7.41 14.85
CA LEU A 169 -10.29 8.40 15.10
C LEU A 169 -10.78 9.86 15.10
N GLY A 170 -12.09 10.11 15.23
CA GLY A 170 -12.74 11.42 14.99
C GLY A 170 -12.24 12.63 15.80
N SER A 171 -11.37 12.44 16.80
CA SER A 171 -10.64 13.52 17.50
C SER A 171 -9.40 14.03 16.75
N SER A 172 -8.98 13.36 15.69
CA SER A 172 -7.82 13.71 14.85
C SER A 172 -8.25 14.20 13.46
N GLN A 173 -7.37 14.94 12.80
CA GLN A 173 -7.45 15.09 11.35
C GLN A 173 -6.90 13.81 10.71
N VAL A 174 -7.80 12.96 10.21
CA VAL A 174 -7.43 11.62 9.74
C VAL A 174 -7.37 11.56 8.22
N PHE A 175 -6.33 10.91 7.71
CA PHE A 175 -6.13 10.64 6.31
C PHE A 175 -5.94 9.15 6.05
N LEU A 176 -6.34 8.69 4.86
CA LEU A 176 -6.08 7.35 4.37
C LEU A 176 -4.90 7.37 3.40
N VAL A 177 -4.02 6.39 3.51
CA VAL A 177 -3.04 6.06 2.48
C VAL A 177 -3.15 4.57 2.20
N VAL A 178 -3.55 4.22 0.97
CA VAL A 178 -3.67 2.83 0.52
C VAL A 178 -2.67 2.59 -0.60
N THR A 179 -1.79 1.61 -0.46
CA THR A 179 -0.82 1.24 -1.50
C THR A 179 -1.34 0.06 -2.30
N ILE A 180 -1.57 0.26 -3.60
CA ILE A 180 -2.00 -0.81 -4.52
C ILE A 180 -1.40 -0.61 -5.91
N PRO A 181 -1.34 -1.66 -6.75
CA PRO A 181 -0.97 -1.51 -8.15
C PRO A 181 -1.87 -0.52 -8.89
N TYR A 182 -1.29 0.42 -9.65
CA TYR A 182 -2.05 1.50 -10.32
C TYR A 182 -3.12 0.97 -11.29
N PHE A 183 -2.92 -0.22 -11.86
CA PHE A 183 -3.86 -0.82 -12.82
C PHE A 183 -5.14 -1.34 -12.17
N ILE A 184 -5.12 -1.71 -10.88
CA ILE A 184 -6.34 -2.00 -10.10
C ILE A 184 -6.90 -0.76 -9.41
N GLY A 185 -6.15 0.35 -9.38
CA GLY A 185 -6.55 1.62 -8.76
C GLY A 185 -7.92 2.15 -9.19
N LYS A 186 -8.36 1.89 -10.43
CA LYS A 186 -9.71 2.26 -10.88
C LYS A 186 -10.82 1.61 -10.05
N LYS A 187 -10.64 0.36 -9.61
CA LYS A 187 -11.60 -0.33 -8.74
C LYS A 187 -11.66 0.29 -7.35
N LEU A 188 -10.52 0.73 -6.81
CA LEU A 188 -10.48 1.46 -5.54
C LEU A 188 -11.22 2.79 -5.67
N LEU A 189 -10.95 3.57 -6.73
CA LEU A 189 -11.58 4.88 -6.94
C LEU A 189 -13.09 4.79 -7.22
N GLN A 190 -13.61 3.64 -7.65
CA GLN A 190 -15.06 3.42 -7.76
C GLN A 190 -15.76 3.35 -6.38
N VAL A 191 -15.06 2.85 -5.36
CA VAL A 191 -15.60 2.68 -4.01
C VAL A 191 -15.13 3.75 -3.03
N ALA A 192 -14.05 4.47 -3.37
CA ALA A 192 -13.45 5.57 -2.60
C ALA A 192 -13.05 6.72 -3.56
N PRO A 193 -14.02 7.44 -4.17
CA PRO A 193 -13.77 8.48 -5.16
C PRO A 193 -13.03 9.71 -4.61
N GLU A 194 -12.98 9.88 -3.29
CA GLU A 194 -12.25 10.93 -2.59
C GLU A 194 -10.73 10.74 -2.64
N LEU A 195 -10.26 9.50 -2.84
CA LEU A 195 -8.84 9.20 -2.91
C LEU A 195 -8.25 9.69 -4.24
N LYS A 196 -7.00 10.12 -4.18
CA LYS A 196 -6.19 10.52 -5.33
C LYS A 196 -4.97 9.63 -5.41
N MET A 197 -4.68 9.14 -6.62
CA MET A 197 -3.42 8.43 -6.88
C MET A 197 -2.27 9.43 -6.95
N LEU A 198 -1.24 9.22 -6.14
CA LEU A 198 0.02 9.95 -6.22
C LEU A 198 1.00 9.23 -7.16
N ASP A 199 2.01 9.95 -7.63
CA ASP A 199 2.95 9.41 -8.62
C ASP A 199 4.18 8.70 -8.04
N TYR A 200 4.26 8.63 -6.70
CA TYR A 200 5.36 8.02 -5.98
C TYR A 200 5.38 6.50 -6.17
N LYS A 201 6.54 5.96 -6.59
CA LYS A 201 6.75 4.53 -6.74
C LYS A 201 7.00 3.89 -5.38
N VAL A 202 6.09 3.03 -4.93
CA VAL A 202 6.27 2.23 -3.71
C VAL A 202 7.33 1.17 -3.98
N ILE A 203 8.43 1.18 -3.24
CA ILE A 203 9.52 0.21 -3.45
C ILE A 203 9.34 -0.93 -2.45
N GLU A 204 8.93 -2.08 -2.97
CA GLU A 204 8.89 -3.34 -2.23
C GLU A 204 10.21 -4.09 -2.47
N GLY A 205 10.74 -4.72 -1.43
CA GLY A 205 11.97 -5.50 -1.51
C GLY A 205 11.70 -6.98 -1.33
N HIS A 206 12.35 -7.83 -2.15
CA HIS A 206 12.68 -9.18 -1.75
C HIS A 206 14.04 -9.13 -1.04
N ASP A 207 14.14 -9.68 0.16
CA ASP A 207 15.42 -9.84 0.84
C ASP A 207 16.34 -10.75 -0.01
N GLY A 208 17.33 -10.17 -0.69
CA GLY A 208 18.53 -10.89 -1.14
C GLY A 208 18.73 -11.15 -2.65
N ILE A 209 17.89 -10.64 -3.56
CA ILE A 209 18.19 -10.71 -5.01
C ILE A 209 18.07 -9.30 -5.58
N ASP A 210 19.16 -8.84 -6.21
CA ASP A 210 19.18 -7.70 -7.12
C ASP A 210 17.95 -7.79 -8.06
N SER A 211 16.89 -7.08 -7.69
CA SER A 211 15.71 -6.98 -8.53
C SER A 211 16.14 -6.15 -9.72
N LYS A 212 16.53 -6.81 -10.82
CA LYS A 212 16.70 -6.19 -12.13
C LYS A 212 15.50 -5.27 -12.35
N ARG A 213 15.76 -3.98 -12.22
CA ARG A 213 14.88 -2.81 -12.17
C ARG A 213 13.58 -2.96 -12.97
N ARG A 214 12.57 -3.61 -12.41
CA ARG A 214 11.19 -3.39 -12.83
C ARG A 214 10.70 -2.16 -12.07
N VAL A 215 10.33 -1.12 -12.81
CA VAL A 215 9.67 0.06 -12.25
C VAL A 215 8.46 -0.43 -11.46
N SER A 216 8.39 -0.10 -10.17
CA SER A 216 7.27 -0.53 -9.32
C SER A 216 5.93 -0.12 -9.95
N VAL A 217 4.96 -1.02 -9.90
CA VAL A 217 3.58 -0.79 -10.32
C VAL A 217 2.70 -0.26 -9.18
N VAL A 218 3.19 -0.31 -7.94
CA VAL A 218 2.44 0.08 -6.76
C VAL A 218 2.53 1.59 -6.54
N ARG A 219 1.39 2.22 -6.26
CA ARG A 219 1.24 3.66 -6.01
C ARG A 219 0.41 3.89 -4.74
N PRO A 220 0.68 4.97 -3.99
CA PRO A 220 -0.19 5.39 -2.91
C PRO A 220 -1.43 6.11 -3.45
N PHE A 221 -2.58 5.77 -2.88
CA PHE A 221 -3.88 6.40 -3.06
C PHE A 221 -4.27 7.06 -1.74
N THR A 222 -4.59 8.34 -1.75
CA THR A 222 -4.78 9.09 -0.51
C THR A 222 -5.78 10.22 -0.63
N ASP A 223 -6.44 10.54 0.47
CA ASP A 223 -7.24 11.75 0.64
C ASP A 223 -6.44 12.93 1.23
N VAL A 224 -5.14 12.76 1.52
CA VAL A 224 -4.24 13.88 1.79
C VAL A 224 -4.25 14.81 0.57
N PRO A 225 -4.36 16.14 0.74
CA PRO A 225 -4.21 17.07 -0.35
C PRO A 225 -2.88 16.83 -1.09
N ALA A 226 -2.95 16.51 -2.38
CA ALA A 226 -1.81 15.97 -3.13
C ALA A 226 -0.60 16.93 -3.22
N HIS A 227 -0.80 18.24 -3.03
CA HIS A 227 0.27 19.23 -2.97
C HIS A 227 1.04 19.21 -1.64
N GLU A 228 0.43 18.75 -0.54
CA GLU A 228 1.10 18.60 0.76
C GLU A 228 2.02 17.38 0.80
N PHE A 229 1.79 16.39 -0.06
CA PHE A 229 2.61 15.20 -0.14
C PHE A 229 3.87 15.51 -0.96
N LEU A 230 4.89 16.09 -0.33
CA LEU A 230 6.14 16.48 -0.99
C LEU A 230 7.07 15.28 -1.24
N PRO A 231 7.87 15.29 -2.32
CA PRO A 231 8.97 14.34 -2.47
C PRO A 231 10.01 14.59 -1.37
N PRO A 232 10.59 13.54 -0.76
CA PRO A 232 11.74 13.70 0.12
C PRO A 232 12.87 14.44 -0.60
N LYS A 233 13.64 15.24 0.15
CA LYS A 233 14.73 16.06 -0.40
C LYS A 233 15.71 15.26 -1.28
N SER A 234 15.99 14.01 -0.92
CA SER A 234 16.88 13.10 -1.68
C SER A 234 16.35 12.69 -3.06
N LEU A 235 15.04 12.84 -3.31
CA LEU A 235 14.38 12.49 -4.56
C LEU A 235 13.72 13.69 -5.25
N ALA A 236 13.90 14.91 -4.71
CA ALA A 236 13.25 16.11 -5.23
C ALA A 236 13.56 16.34 -6.73
N ASN A 237 14.76 15.99 -7.17
CA ASN A 237 15.19 16.07 -8.58
C ASN A 237 14.61 14.99 -9.50
N GLN A 238 13.72 14.12 -9.01
CA GLN A 238 13.03 13.09 -9.81
C GLN A 238 11.56 13.42 -10.05
N TYR A 239 11.06 14.49 -9.44
CA TYR A 239 9.68 14.92 -9.53
C TYR A 239 9.60 16.40 -9.88
N TRP A 240 8.54 16.80 -10.56
CA TRP A 240 8.18 18.20 -10.79
C TRP A 240 6.79 18.47 -10.23
N PHE A 241 6.53 19.73 -9.87
CA PHE A 241 5.23 20.15 -9.37
C PHE A 241 4.36 20.63 -10.53
N CYS A 242 3.16 20.05 -10.67
CA CYS A 242 2.18 20.49 -11.65
C CYS A 242 1.23 21.49 -11.01
N GLU A 243 1.31 22.76 -11.42
CA GLU A 243 0.43 23.84 -10.95
C GLU A 243 -1.05 23.57 -11.28
N THR A 244 -1.34 23.02 -12.45
CA THR A 244 -2.73 22.74 -12.84
C THR A 244 -3.37 21.65 -11.99
N CYS A 245 -2.63 20.57 -11.71
CA CYS A 245 -3.14 19.45 -10.92
C CYS A 245 -2.88 19.58 -9.41
N GLN A 246 -2.14 20.61 -8.98
CA GLN A 246 -1.69 20.82 -7.59
C GLN A 246 -1.11 19.55 -6.97
N ARG A 247 -0.13 18.94 -7.65
CA ARG A 247 0.53 17.69 -7.20
C ARG A 247 1.92 17.51 -7.81
N TYR A 248 2.75 16.72 -7.15
CA TYR A 248 4.01 16.24 -7.73
C TYR A 248 3.79 15.07 -8.71
N SER A 249 4.54 15.09 -9.81
CA SER A 249 4.57 14.04 -10.84
C SER A 249 6.01 13.66 -11.16
N ASP A 250 6.25 12.41 -11.58
CA ASP A 250 7.56 11.95 -12.03
C ASP A 250 8.01 12.79 -13.23
N LEU A 251 9.31 13.12 -13.32
CA LEU A 251 9.86 13.90 -14.45
C LEU A 251 9.61 13.29 -15.83
N LYS A 252 9.38 11.97 -15.91
CA LYS A 252 9.05 11.29 -17.16
C LYS A 252 7.57 11.38 -17.53
N ASN A 253 6.72 11.81 -16.59
CA ASN A 253 5.30 11.95 -16.79
C ASN A 253 4.95 13.39 -17.12
N LEU A 254 4.04 13.56 -18.09
CA LEU A 254 3.61 14.86 -18.59
C LEU A 254 2.14 15.09 -18.22
N HIS A 255 1.79 16.36 -18.02
CA HIS A 255 0.40 16.77 -17.95
C HIS A 255 -0.25 16.63 -19.33
N CYS A 256 -1.47 16.12 -19.36
CA CYS A 256 -2.29 16.14 -20.57
C CYS A 256 -3.32 17.24 -20.47
N ASP A 257 -3.18 18.30 -21.27
CA ASP A 257 -4.09 19.46 -21.27
C ASP A 257 -5.53 19.07 -21.65
N GLN A 258 -5.69 18.09 -22.55
CA GLN A 258 -7.01 17.61 -22.99
C GLN A 258 -7.74 16.84 -21.90
N CYS A 259 -7.02 16.07 -21.08
CA CYS A 259 -7.61 15.37 -19.92
C CYS A 259 -7.58 16.21 -18.65
N ASN A 260 -6.89 17.35 -18.66
CA ASN A 260 -6.53 18.15 -17.48
C ASN A 260 -5.96 17.29 -16.33
N ALA A 261 -5.06 16.36 -16.67
CA ALA A 261 -4.56 15.37 -15.72
C ALA A 261 -3.11 14.98 -16.01
N CYS A 262 -2.29 14.91 -14.96
CA CYS A 262 -1.01 14.20 -15.02
C CYS A 262 -1.27 12.70 -14.92
N THR A 263 -0.74 11.91 -15.86
CA THR A 263 -0.86 10.45 -15.85
C THR A 263 0.40 9.80 -15.28
N THR A 264 0.26 8.68 -14.56
CA THR A 264 1.39 7.99 -13.88
C THR A 264 2.37 7.27 -14.82
N ILE A 265 2.05 7.25 -16.09
CA ILE A 265 2.92 6.82 -17.18
C ILE A 265 2.75 7.89 -18.27
N THR A 266 3.79 8.14 -19.06
CA THR A 266 3.75 9.03 -20.23
C THR A 266 2.71 8.54 -21.24
N TYR A 267 1.44 8.83 -21.01
CA TYR A 267 0.36 8.37 -21.87
C TYR A 267 0.12 9.37 -22.99
N GLN A 268 -0.25 8.87 -24.15
CA GLN A 268 -0.66 9.68 -25.28
C GLN A 268 -2.18 9.82 -25.25
N HIS A 269 -2.68 11.05 -25.40
CA HIS A 269 -4.11 11.30 -25.46
C HIS A 269 -4.68 10.72 -26.76
N CYS A 270 -5.72 9.88 -26.65
CA CYS A 270 -6.52 9.47 -27.79
C CYS A 270 -7.78 10.34 -27.86
N ALA A 271 -7.86 11.21 -28.89
CA ALA A 271 -9.00 12.11 -29.09
C ALA A 271 -10.32 11.34 -29.26
N SER A 272 -10.32 10.25 -30.02
CA SER A 272 -11.52 9.44 -30.26
C SER A 272 -12.07 8.78 -28.99
N CYS A 273 -11.20 8.39 -28.05
CA CYS A 273 -11.62 7.86 -26.75
C CYS A 273 -11.76 8.91 -25.66
N ASN A 274 -11.33 10.15 -25.92
CA ASN A 274 -11.16 11.22 -24.93
C ASN A 274 -10.45 10.74 -23.64
N THR A 275 -9.38 9.96 -23.79
CA THR A 275 -8.67 9.34 -22.67
C THR A 275 -7.21 9.06 -23.05
N CYS A 276 -6.31 9.32 -22.11
CA CYS A 276 -4.89 8.97 -22.21
C CYS A 276 -4.67 7.44 -22.21
N ARG A 277 -3.79 6.95 -23.10
CA ARG A 277 -3.44 5.53 -23.26
C ARG A 277 -1.92 5.31 -23.22
N PRO A 278 -1.44 4.10 -22.87
CA PRO A 278 -0.02 3.78 -22.91
C PRO A 278 0.64 4.12 -24.27
N PRO A 279 1.93 4.49 -24.30
CA PRO A 279 2.67 4.71 -25.54
C PRO A 279 2.53 3.56 -26.52
N GLY A 280 2.33 3.89 -27.80
CA GLY A 280 2.16 2.91 -28.88
C GLY A 280 0.77 2.28 -28.95
N SER A 281 -0.19 2.73 -28.13
CA SER A 281 -1.60 2.35 -28.30
C SER A 281 -2.15 2.96 -29.60
N LYS A 282 -2.91 2.18 -30.37
CA LYS A 282 -3.61 2.62 -31.58
C LYS A 282 -5.10 2.57 -31.35
N HIS A 283 -5.84 3.53 -31.89
CA HIS A 283 -7.30 3.50 -31.90
C HIS A 283 -7.79 2.68 -33.10
N CYS A 284 -8.77 1.81 -32.88
CA CYS A 284 -9.48 1.14 -33.95
C CYS A 284 -10.84 1.81 -34.15
N ASP A 285 -11.07 2.40 -35.32
CA ASP A 285 -12.35 3.07 -35.63
C ASP A 285 -13.52 2.09 -35.72
N LYS A 286 -13.25 0.80 -36.03
CA LYS A 286 -14.31 -0.23 -36.15
C LYS A 286 -14.93 -0.60 -34.80
N CYS A 287 -14.11 -0.80 -33.77
CA CYS A 287 -14.59 -1.15 -32.43
C CYS A 287 -14.64 0.03 -31.45
N GLY A 288 -14.13 1.21 -31.84
CA GLY A 288 -14.11 2.42 -31.02
C GLY A 288 -13.19 2.33 -29.79
N MET A 289 -12.26 1.38 -29.77
CA MET A 289 -11.39 1.09 -28.63
C MET A 289 -9.91 1.23 -29.00
N CYS A 290 -9.11 1.69 -28.03
CA CYS A 290 -7.66 1.66 -28.16
C CYS A 290 -7.11 0.30 -27.75
N PHE A 291 -6.15 -0.21 -28.54
CA PHE A 291 -5.43 -1.44 -28.28
C PHE A 291 -3.93 -1.21 -28.40
N ARG A 292 -3.12 -2.10 -27.82
CA ARG A 292 -1.66 -2.07 -27.96
C ARG A 292 -1.25 -3.14 -28.98
N PRO A 293 -0.70 -2.77 -30.15
CA PRO A 293 -0.25 -3.75 -31.13
C PRO A 293 0.84 -4.66 -30.54
N LYS A 294 0.75 -5.96 -30.77
CA LYS A 294 1.85 -6.92 -30.53
C LYS A 294 2.32 -7.45 -31.89
N ALA A 295 3.62 -7.78 -32.00
CA ALA A 295 4.25 -8.13 -33.28
C ALA A 295 3.54 -9.27 -34.04
N ASP A 296 2.91 -10.20 -33.30
CA ASP A 296 2.32 -11.42 -33.86
C ASP A 296 0.79 -11.54 -33.62
N GLU A 297 0.13 -10.47 -33.14
CA GLU A 297 -1.32 -10.48 -32.89
C GLU A 297 -2.03 -9.48 -33.81
N VAL A 298 -2.91 -9.99 -34.67
CA VAL A 298 -3.86 -9.15 -35.40
C VAL A 298 -4.92 -8.67 -34.42
N HIS A 299 -5.24 -7.37 -34.47
CA HIS A 299 -6.32 -6.80 -33.68
C HIS A 299 -7.66 -7.42 -34.08
N ASP A 300 -8.21 -8.26 -33.21
CA ASP A 300 -9.53 -8.84 -33.36
C ASP A 300 -10.58 -7.88 -32.77
N CYS A 301 -11.44 -7.35 -33.65
CA CYS A 301 -12.49 -6.40 -33.28
C CYS A 301 -13.67 -7.07 -32.57
N ASP A 302 -13.87 -8.38 -32.74
CA ASP A 302 -15.13 -9.03 -32.38
C ASP A 302 -15.13 -9.56 -30.93
N ARG A 303 -13.95 -9.63 -30.29
CA ARG A 303 -13.79 -10.09 -28.89
C ARG A 303 -14.36 -9.15 -27.81
N HIS A 304 -14.75 -7.92 -28.15
CA HIS A 304 -15.10 -6.88 -27.16
C HIS A 304 -16.52 -6.33 -27.27
N VAL A 305 -17.37 -6.88 -28.13
CA VAL A 305 -18.77 -6.46 -28.29
C VAL A 305 -19.67 -6.94 -27.14
N SER A 306 -19.21 -7.86 -26.30
CA SER A 306 -20.00 -8.49 -25.22
C SER A 306 -20.02 -7.77 -23.87
N GLU A 307 -19.28 -6.67 -23.68
CA GLU A 307 -19.28 -5.91 -22.42
C GLU A 307 -19.38 -4.39 -22.67
N SER A 308 -20.55 -3.91 -23.08
CA SER A 308 -20.87 -2.47 -23.02
C SER A 308 -21.97 -2.23 -21.98
N PRO A 309 -21.69 -1.57 -20.84
CA PRO A 309 -22.73 -0.85 -20.15
C PRO A 309 -23.06 0.40 -20.99
N GLU A 310 -24.34 0.56 -21.33
CA GLU A 310 -24.87 1.68 -22.11
C GLU A 310 -24.28 3.02 -21.64
N ARG A 311 -23.63 3.74 -22.56
CA ARG A 311 -23.22 5.13 -22.32
C ARG A 311 -24.47 6.01 -22.32
N PRO A 312 -24.70 6.86 -21.31
CA PRO A 312 -25.79 7.83 -21.39
C PRO A 312 -25.49 8.81 -22.53
N ASN A 313 -26.45 8.92 -23.44
CA ASN A 313 -26.46 9.81 -24.59
C ASN A 313 -26.13 11.25 -24.14
N CYS A 314 -24.93 11.74 -24.48
CA CYS A 314 -24.59 13.14 -24.30
C CYS A 314 -25.36 13.93 -25.37
N ARG A 315 -26.51 14.49 -24.98
CA ARG A 315 -27.27 15.42 -25.82
C ARG A 315 -26.35 16.60 -26.15
N LYS A 316 -26.09 16.77 -27.44
CA LYS A 316 -25.55 18.02 -27.99
C LYS A 316 -26.51 19.14 -27.61
N VAL A 317 -26.08 20.06 -26.77
CA VAL A 317 -26.72 21.38 -26.67
C VAL A 317 -26.05 22.24 -27.71
N SER A 318 -26.79 22.54 -28.77
CA SER A 318 -26.47 23.53 -29.76
C SER A 318 -26.75 24.93 -29.20
N THR A 319 -25.97 25.90 -29.69
CA THR A 319 -25.91 27.36 -29.43
C THR A 319 -25.24 27.79 -28.13
#